data_AF-A0A933NWH7-F1
#
_entry.id   AF-A0A933NWH7-F1
#
_cell.length_a   1.000
_cell.length_b   1.000
_cell.length_c   1.000
_cell.angle_alpha   90.00
_cell.angle_beta   90.00
_cell.angle_gamma   90.00
#
_symmetry.space_group_name_H-M   'P 1'
#
loop_
_entity.id
_entity.type
_entity.pdbx_description
1 polymer ?
#
loop_
_entity_poly.entity_id
_entity_poly.type
_entity_poly.pdbx_seq_one_letter_code
_entity_poly.pdbx_strand_id
1 'polypeptide(L)'
;AVIESLNRLIDITVPNSKSEAGTLVIPGHGWLADQPDVVYYQQMVVIIRDRIQAQIAKGMSLEQVRAARPTLDYDPRYGRTTGSWTTDMFVEAVYQGLKK
;
A
#
# COMPACT_ATOMS: atom_id res chain seq x y z
N ALA A 1 -10.21 -1.79 7.91
CA ALA A 1 -9.81 -0.39 8.14
C ALA A 1 -9.10 0.24 6.92
N VAL A 2 -7.80 0.06 6.70
CA VAL A 2 -7.06 0.84 5.67
C VAL A 2 -7.57 0.60 4.23
N ILE A 3 -7.73 -0.67 3.83
CA ILE A 3 -8.21 -1.03 2.48
C ILE A 3 -9.65 -0.53 2.27
N GLU A 4 -10.49 -0.58 3.30
CA GLU A 4 -11.87 -0.07 3.24
C GLU A 4 -11.88 1.45 3.05
N SER A 5 -11.01 2.18 3.76
CA SER A 5 -10.86 3.63 3.56
C SER A 5 -10.39 3.97 2.14
N LEU A 6 -9.47 3.18 1.58
CA LEU A 6 -9.02 3.37 0.19
C LEU A 6 -10.14 3.07 -0.81
N ASN A 7 -10.93 2.01 -0.59
CA ASN A 7 -12.11 1.72 -1.40
C ASN A 7 -13.11 2.87 -1.33
N ARG A 8 -13.31 3.47 -0.14
CA ARG A 8 -14.18 4.64 0.01
C ARG A 8 -13.64 5.85 -0.74
N LEU A 9 -12.33 6.08 -0.74
CA LEU A 9 -11.72 7.15 -1.54
C LEU A 9 -11.93 6.94 -3.04
N ILE A 10 -11.76 5.71 -3.53
CA ILE A 10 -12.00 5.35 -4.93
C ILE A 10 -13.46 5.60 -5.32
N ASP A 11 -14.40 5.28 -4.42
CA ASP A 11 -15.84 5.45 -4.62
C ASP A 11 -16.29 6.92 -4.71
N ILE A 12 -15.64 7.83 -3.97
CA ILE A 12 -15.99 9.27 -3.97
C ILE A 12 -15.22 10.10 -5.01
N THR A 13 -14.20 9.51 -5.64
CA THR A 13 -13.33 10.22 -6.60
C THR A 13 -13.74 9.89 -8.03
N VAL A 14 -13.76 10.90 -8.90
CA VAL A 14 -14.13 10.72 -10.31
C VAL A 14 -12.87 10.52 -11.15
N PRO A 15 -12.76 9.44 -11.94
CA PRO A 15 -11.64 9.23 -12.86
C PRO A 15 -11.64 10.29 -13.96
N ASN A 16 -10.44 10.75 -14.33
CA ASN A 16 -10.23 11.65 -15.46
C ASN A 16 -10.37 10.88 -16.79
N SER A 17 -11.59 10.50 -17.15
CA SER A 17 -11.90 9.79 -18.41
C SER A 17 -12.24 10.73 -19.57
N LYS A 18 -12.43 12.02 -19.28
CA LYS A 18 -12.62 13.09 -20.27
C LYS A 18 -11.67 14.20 -19.89
N SER A 19 -10.82 14.61 -20.83
CA SER A 19 -9.53 15.28 -20.67
C SER A 19 -9.40 16.50 -19.73
N GLU A 20 -10.45 16.96 -19.03
CA GLU A 20 -10.38 18.03 -18.01
C GLU A 20 -11.38 17.84 -16.83
N ALA A 21 -11.68 16.61 -16.40
CA ALA A 21 -12.60 16.40 -15.28
C ALA A 21 -12.29 15.13 -14.49
N GLY A 22 -11.45 15.27 -13.46
CA GLY A 22 -11.20 14.23 -12.46
C GLY A 22 -10.95 14.82 -11.08
N THR A 23 -11.13 14.02 -10.04
CA THR A 23 -10.82 14.45 -8.67
C THR A 23 -9.33 14.34 -8.40
N LEU A 24 -8.72 15.43 -7.97
CA LEU A 24 -7.34 15.45 -7.48
C LEU A 24 -7.32 15.17 -5.98
N VAL A 25 -6.35 14.37 -5.54
CA VAL A 25 -6.15 13.95 -4.16
C VAL A 25 -4.82 14.49 -3.68
N ILE A 26 -4.86 15.32 -2.65
CA ILE A 26 -3.66 15.88 -2.00
C ILE A 26 -3.31 14.97 -0.81
N PRO A 27 -2.27 14.12 -0.91
CA PRO A 27 -1.86 13.29 0.22
C PRO A 27 -1.12 14.13 1.27
N GLY A 28 -1.11 13.65 2.52
CA GLY A 28 -0.30 14.27 3.56
C GLY A 28 1.21 14.19 3.30
N HIS A 29 1.65 13.21 2.49
CA HIS A 29 3.04 13.06 2.04
C HIS A 29 3.06 12.51 0.60
N GLY A 30 3.93 13.04 -0.25
CA GLY A 30 4.11 12.58 -1.63
C GLY A 30 3.63 13.59 -2.66
N TRP A 31 3.50 13.13 -3.91
CA TRP A 31 3.03 13.97 -5.02
C TRP A 31 1.51 14.08 -5.03
N LEU A 32 1.00 15.08 -5.75
CA LEU A 32 -0.41 15.21 -6.08
C LEU A 32 -0.87 13.97 -6.87
N ALA A 33 -1.90 13.30 -6.37
CA ALA A 33 -2.43 12.08 -6.97
C ALA A 33 -3.77 12.36 -7.66
N ASP A 34 -4.13 11.53 -8.62
CA ASP A 34 -5.48 11.46 -9.17
C ASP A 34 -6.19 10.17 -8.72
N GLN A 35 -7.43 9.97 -9.17
CA GLN A 35 -8.20 8.77 -8.83
C GLN A 35 -7.50 7.47 -9.26
N PRO A 36 -6.98 7.33 -10.51
CA PRO A 36 -6.18 6.18 -10.90
C PRO A 36 -5.00 5.89 -9.97
N ASP A 37 -4.25 6.90 -9.53
CA ASP A 37 -3.15 6.72 -8.59
C ASP A 37 -3.61 6.13 -7.24
N VAL A 38 -4.79 6.52 -6.74
CA VAL A 38 -5.36 5.94 -5.52
C VAL A 38 -5.73 4.47 -5.73
N VAL A 39 -6.27 4.12 -6.91
CA VAL A 39 -6.55 2.72 -7.27
C VAL A 39 -5.27 1.90 -7.30
N TYR A 40 -4.20 2.39 -7.93
CA TYR A 40 -2.90 1.70 -7.95
C TYR A 40 -2.33 1.49 -6.55
N TYR A 41 -2.42 2.51 -5.69
CA TYR A 41 -1.95 2.41 -4.32
C TYR A 41 -2.76 1.39 -3.51
N GLN A 42 -4.09 1.35 -3.68
CA GLN A 42 -4.95 0.36 -3.05
C GLN A 42 -4.55 -1.06 -3.46
N GLN A 43 -4.33 -1.29 -4.75
CA GLN A 43 -3.97 -2.61 -5.27
C GLN A 43 -2.62 -3.07 -4.72
N MET A 44 -1.64 -2.17 -4.68
CA MET A 44 -0.35 -2.45 -4.04
C MET A 44 -0.54 -2.93 -2.60
N VAL A 45 -1.32 -2.20 -1.78
CA VAL A 45 -1.53 -2.55 -0.37
C VAL A 45 -2.19 -3.92 -0.23
N VAL A 46 -3.18 -4.23 -1.07
CA VAL A 46 -3.83 -5.55 -1.11
C VAL A 46 -2.83 -6.65 -1.45
N ILE A 47 -2.04 -6.47 -2.52
CA ILE A 47 -1.06 -7.46 -2.98
C ILE A 47 -0.01 -7.75 -1.91
N ILE A 48 0.53 -6.71 -1.26
CA ILE A 48 1.53 -6.89 -0.20
C ILE A 48 0.91 -7.60 1.01
N ARG A 49 -0.31 -7.20 1.41
CA ARG A 49 -1.04 -7.86 2.51
C ARG A 49 -1.23 -9.35 2.24
N ASP A 50 -1.67 -9.72 1.04
CA ASP A 50 -1.94 -11.10 0.68
C ASP A 50 -0.65 -11.94 0.63
N ARG A 51 0.46 -11.35 0.14
CA ARG A 51 1.79 -11.98 0.18
C ARG A 51 2.22 -12.28 1.62
N ILE A 52 2.10 -11.30 2.53
CA ILE A 52 2.46 -11.46 3.94
C ILE A 52 1.53 -12.47 4.62
N GLN A 53 0.23 -12.42 4.35
CA GLN A 53 -0.74 -13.39 4.86
C GLN A 53 -0.39 -14.83 4.44
N ALA A 54 -0.03 -15.04 3.18
CA ALA A 54 0.40 -16.34 2.68
C ALA A 54 1.71 -16.83 3.34
N GLN A 55 2.64 -15.92 3.68
CA GLN A 55 3.86 -16.26 4.41
C GLN A 55 3.58 -16.60 5.88
N ILE A 56 2.68 -15.86 6.54
CA ILE A 56 2.20 -16.17 7.90
C ILE A 56 1.55 -17.55 7.94
N ALA A 57 0.70 -17.88 6.96
CA ALA A 57 0.05 -19.19 6.86
C ALA A 57 1.06 -20.34 6.69
N LYS A 58 2.25 -20.06 6.14
CA LYS A 58 3.38 -21.00 6.06
C LYS A 58 4.21 -21.08 7.34
N GLY A 59 3.81 -20.40 8.42
CA GLY A 59 4.52 -20.37 9.70
C GLY A 59 5.73 -19.45 9.73
N MET A 60 5.89 -18.54 8.77
CA MET A 60 7.08 -17.67 8.71
C MET A 60 7.08 -16.63 9.84
N SER A 61 8.26 -16.39 10.42
CA SER A 61 8.50 -15.32 11.38
C SER A 61 8.61 -13.95 10.69
N LEU A 62 8.52 -12.86 11.46
CA LEU A 62 8.67 -11.49 10.93
C LEU A 62 10.01 -11.30 10.19
N GLU A 63 11.10 -11.82 10.74
CA GLU A 63 12.42 -11.75 10.13
C GLU A 63 12.48 -12.50 8.78
N GLN A 64 11.82 -13.65 8.69
CA GLN A 64 11.73 -14.41 7.43
C GLN A 64 10.88 -13.67 6.39
N VAL A 65 9.79 -13.03 6.81
CA VAL A 65 8.93 -12.20 5.95
C VAL A 65 9.70 -11.00 5.42
N ARG A 66 10.47 -10.30 6.26
CA ARG A 66 11.35 -9.20 5.85
C ARG A 66 12.38 -9.66 4.82
N ALA A 67 13.05 -10.78 5.09
CA ALA A 67 14.04 -11.35 4.18
C ALA A 67 13.45 -11.74 2.81
N ALA A 68 12.17 -12.13 2.78
CA ALA A 68 11.46 -12.45 1.54
C ALA A 68 11.09 -11.22 0.68
N ARG A 69 11.27 -9.99 1.21
CA ARG A 69 11.05 -8.70 0.51
C ARG A 69 9.73 -8.64 -0.28
N PRO A 70 8.57 -8.73 0.41
CA PRO A 70 7.26 -8.81 -0.25
C PRO A 70 6.88 -7.55 -1.05
N THR A 71 7.59 -6.43 -0.85
CA THR A 71 7.34 -5.12 -1.46
C THR A 71 8.22 -4.80 -2.67
N LEU A 72 9.12 -5.71 -3.07
CA LEU A 72 10.21 -5.42 -4.02
C LEU A 72 9.75 -4.72 -5.31
N ASP A 73 8.62 -5.14 -5.88
CA ASP A 73 8.07 -4.59 -7.12
C ASP A 73 7.65 -3.11 -7.00
N TYR A 74 7.41 -2.66 -5.77
CA TYR A 74 6.87 -1.34 -5.44
C TYR A 74 7.90 -0.41 -4.80
N ASP A 75 9.05 -0.96 -4.37
CA ASP A 75 10.12 -0.22 -3.72
C ASP A 75 10.61 0.99 -4.56
N PRO A 76 10.75 0.93 -5.90
CA PRO A 76 11.17 2.09 -6.69
C PRO A 76 10.20 3.27 -6.62
N ARG A 77 8.91 3.02 -6.37
CA ARG A 77 7.85 4.04 -6.39
C ARG A 77 7.48 4.51 -4.98
N TYR A 78 7.40 3.59 -4.03
CA TYR A 78 6.87 3.84 -2.69
C TYR A 78 7.83 3.47 -1.55
N GLY A 79 8.93 2.79 -1.86
CA GLY A 79 9.87 2.31 -0.87
C GLY A 79 10.70 3.43 -0.26
N ARG A 80 10.99 3.30 1.03
CA ARG A 80 11.92 4.19 1.76
C ARG A 80 12.73 3.39 2.75
N THR A 81 14.05 3.52 2.70
CA THR A 81 14.99 2.90 3.65
C THR A 81 15.36 3.83 4.81
N THR A 82 15.01 5.12 4.72
CA THR A 82 15.30 6.13 5.73
C THR A 82 14.08 7.03 5.99
N GLY A 83 14.09 7.75 7.11
CA GLY A 83 13.02 8.66 7.52
C GLY A 83 12.16 8.11 8.66
N SER A 84 11.08 8.83 8.99
CA SER A 84 10.17 8.48 10.09
C SER A 84 9.28 7.26 9.81
N TRP A 85 9.23 6.81 8.55
CA TRP A 85 8.46 5.64 8.12
C TRP A 85 9.21 4.93 6.99
N THR A 86 9.58 3.67 7.22
CA THR A 86 10.36 2.86 6.28
C THR A 86 9.56 1.67 5.75
N THR A 87 10.04 1.07 4.65
CA THR A 87 9.46 -0.16 4.08
C THR A 87 9.43 -1.30 5.11
N ASP A 88 10.47 -1.45 5.93
CA ASP A 88 10.52 -2.51 6.96
C ASP A 88 9.48 -2.30 8.06
N MET A 89 9.26 -1.05 8.48
CA MET A 89 8.22 -0.69 9.44
C MET A 89 6.82 -1.00 8.89
N PHE A 90 6.62 -0.74 7.59
CA PHE A 90 5.36 -1.10 6.92
C PHE A 90 5.13 -2.61 6.90
N VAL A 91 6.13 -3.40 6.50
CA VAL A 91 6.03 -4.87 6.49
C VAL A 91 5.73 -5.42 7.88
N GLU A 92 6.40 -4.89 8.91
CA GLU A 92 6.14 -5.25 10.30
C GLU A 92 4.71 -4.89 10.74
N ALA A 93 4.25 -3.67 10.45
CA ALA A 93 2.90 -3.23 10.81
C ALA A 93 1.82 -4.12 10.19
N VAL A 94 1.99 -4.51 8.91
CA VAL A 94 1.08 -5.45 8.23
C VAL A 94 1.13 -6.83 8.88
N TYR A 95 2.32 -7.37 9.13
CA TYR A 95 2.48 -8.69 9.76
C TYR A 95 1.80 -8.76 11.13
N GLN A 96 2.04 -7.77 11.99
CA GLN A 96 1.42 -7.69 13.31
C GLN A 96 -0.09 -7.44 13.23
N GLY A 97 -0.53 -6.64 12.27
CA GLY A 97 -1.96 -6.39 12.03
C GLY A 97 -2.74 -7.64 11.63
N LEU A 98 -2.11 -8.57 10.90
CA LEU A 98 -2.72 -9.84 10.47
C LEU A 98 -2.68 -10.94 11.54
N LYS A 99 -1.83 -10.80 12.57
CA LYS A 99 -1.72 -11.75 13.69
C LYS A 99 -2.62 -11.45 14.88
N LYS A 100 -3.25 -10.27 14.90
CA LYS A 100 -4.26 -9.91 15.88
C LYS A 100 -5.56 -10.65 15.60
#